data_AF-A0A2D0L8S3-F1
#
_entry.id   AF-A0A2D0L8S3-F1
#
_cell.length_a   1.000
_cell.length_b   1.000
_cell.length_c   1.000
_cell.angle_alpha   90.00
_cell.angle_beta   90.00
_cell.angle_gamma   90.00
#
_symmetry.space_group_name_H-M   'P 1'
#
loop_
_entity.id
_entity.type
_entity.pdbx_description
1 polymer ?
#
loop_
_entity_poly.entity_id
_entity_poly.type
_entity_poly.pdbx_seq_one_letter_code
_entity_poly.pdbx_strand_id
1 'polypeptide(L)'
;MPFSPPFRNEFFEGDLIYGLTNERERYISKLDNFKIVKNRLPKSTSGQEFFKPTMMNYYLIPVEEREMKSFLDSFQNSLRNNRRAPNAWLSEKANKYKGYLNVVGFHEYEEYKESLYSYLEKHDKYHTVLEEGITNDHVTIGRKCKGGISWVTMSDCQLTEDMHIHFILDEINMAKVVNKSEGLNNTRKSITAKELRWVYRNRNNKKVASKIQFWMDKKPVFPPWISNEALWGEYHQRNILNRDISEEFSKLFNIS
;
A
#
# COMPACT_ATOMS: atom_id res chain seq x y z
N MET A 1 -5.66 20.52 2.49
CA MET A 1 -6.30 19.87 1.33
C MET A 1 -5.49 18.64 0.98
N PRO A 2 -5.89 17.37 1.26
CA PRO A 2 -7.17 16.86 1.74
C PRO A 2 -7.09 16.16 3.11
N PHE A 3 -7.74 16.73 4.11
CA PHE A 3 -8.61 16.05 5.09
C PHE A 3 -9.91 16.86 5.27
N SER A 4 -10.00 17.97 4.55
CA SER A 4 -11.03 18.98 4.62
C SER A 4 -11.36 19.41 3.19
N PRO A 5 -12.56 19.95 2.93
CA PRO A 5 -12.98 20.40 1.61
C PRO A 5 -12.13 21.57 1.07
N PRO A 6 -12.17 21.81 -0.25
CA PRO A 6 -12.85 21.00 -1.27
C PRO A 6 -12.25 19.59 -1.45
N PHE A 7 -13.07 18.57 -1.69
CA PHE A 7 -12.54 17.24 -2.01
C PHE A 7 -12.25 17.13 -3.50
N ARG A 8 -11.23 16.35 -3.87
CA ARG A 8 -11.03 15.90 -5.25
C ARG A 8 -12.21 15.03 -5.65
N ASN A 9 -12.84 15.34 -6.78
CA ASN A 9 -13.93 14.50 -7.30
C ASN A 9 -13.43 13.45 -8.28
N GLU A 10 -12.17 13.51 -8.71
CA GLU A 10 -11.58 12.63 -9.71
C GLU A 10 -10.26 12.04 -9.20
N PHE A 11 -9.91 10.88 -9.72
CA PHE A 11 -8.59 10.27 -9.58
C PHE A 11 -7.69 10.77 -10.72
N PHE A 12 -6.46 11.15 -10.40
CA PHE A 12 -5.48 11.63 -11.38
C PHE A 12 -4.36 10.62 -11.62
N GLU A 13 -3.74 10.71 -12.78
CA GLU A 13 -2.60 9.87 -13.12
C GLU A 13 -1.41 10.11 -12.16
N GLY A 14 -0.89 9.04 -11.59
CA GLY A 14 0.15 9.08 -10.54
C GLY A 14 -0.41 9.01 -9.12
N ASP A 15 -1.71 9.18 -8.92
CA ASP A 15 -2.33 8.94 -7.62
C ASP A 15 -2.23 7.44 -7.23
N LEU A 16 -2.29 7.15 -5.92
CA LEU A 16 -2.30 5.78 -5.38
C LEU A 16 -3.63 5.45 -4.70
N ILE A 17 -4.05 4.18 -4.81
CA ILE A 17 -5.26 3.67 -4.19
C ILE A 17 -4.92 2.70 -3.06
N TYR A 18 -5.42 3.01 -1.86
CA TYR A 18 -5.32 2.20 -0.65
C TYR A 18 -6.71 1.77 -0.19
N GLY A 19 -6.80 0.66 0.55
CA GLY A 19 -8.07 0.03 0.92
C GLY A 19 -8.05 -1.48 0.72
N LEU A 20 -9.18 -2.12 1.01
CA LEU A 20 -9.34 -3.56 0.77
C LEU A 20 -9.27 -3.87 -0.73
N THR A 21 -8.61 -4.97 -1.11
CA THR A 21 -8.38 -5.32 -2.53
C THR A 21 -9.65 -5.31 -3.36
N ASN A 22 -10.71 -5.98 -2.90
CA ASN A 22 -11.97 -6.06 -3.63
C ASN A 22 -12.62 -4.69 -3.83
N GLU A 23 -12.51 -3.79 -2.83
CA GLU A 23 -13.09 -2.46 -2.93
C GLU A 23 -12.26 -1.54 -3.82
N ARG A 24 -10.93 -1.64 -3.79
CA ARG A 24 -10.07 -0.94 -4.75
C ARG A 24 -10.41 -1.34 -6.19
N GLU A 25 -10.54 -2.63 -6.46
CA GLU A 25 -10.95 -3.16 -7.77
C GLU A 25 -12.36 -2.72 -8.16
N ARG A 26 -13.30 -2.70 -7.21
CA ARG A 26 -14.68 -2.21 -7.43
C ARG A 26 -14.70 -0.73 -7.80
N TYR A 27 -13.93 0.12 -7.12
CA TYR A 27 -13.85 1.54 -7.45
C TYR A 27 -13.26 1.76 -8.84
N ILE A 28 -12.14 1.11 -9.16
CA ILE A 28 -11.51 1.20 -10.49
C ILE A 28 -12.48 0.72 -11.58
N SER A 29 -13.20 -0.38 -11.37
CA SER A 29 -14.03 -0.98 -12.43
C SER A 29 -15.40 -0.29 -12.61
N LYS A 30 -15.98 0.27 -11.54
CA LYS A 30 -17.38 0.72 -11.54
C LYS A 30 -17.58 2.22 -11.34
N LEU A 31 -16.59 2.96 -10.86
CA LEU A 31 -16.78 4.37 -10.54
C LEU A 31 -16.18 5.27 -11.63
N ASP A 32 -17.03 6.16 -12.16
CA ASP A 32 -16.66 7.06 -13.24
C ASP A 32 -15.50 7.99 -12.86
N ASN A 33 -15.43 8.39 -11.60
CA ASN A 33 -14.37 9.24 -11.05
C ASN A 33 -12.99 8.56 -11.06
N PHE A 34 -12.94 7.24 -11.30
CA PHE A 34 -11.71 6.44 -11.45
C PHE A 34 -11.51 5.96 -12.90
N LYS A 35 -12.26 6.50 -13.88
CA LYS A 35 -12.23 6.12 -15.31
C LYS A 35 -10.83 6.10 -15.90
N ILE A 36 -9.97 7.06 -15.53
CA ILE A 36 -8.59 7.13 -16.04
C ILE A 36 -7.84 5.83 -15.75
N VAL A 37 -8.08 5.21 -14.59
CA VAL A 37 -7.46 3.92 -14.21
C VAL A 37 -8.07 2.76 -15.00
N LYS A 38 -9.41 2.74 -15.14
CA LYS A 38 -10.13 1.67 -15.85
C LYS A 38 -9.69 1.49 -17.28
N ASN A 39 -9.49 2.60 -17.99
CA ASN A 39 -9.17 2.60 -19.42
C ASN A 39 -7.70 2.28 -19.72
N ARG A 40 -6.86 2.19 -18.68
CA ARG A 40 -5.40 2.12 -18.76
C ARG A 40 -4.81 0.85 -18.13
N LEU A 41 -5.65 -0.12 -17.78
CA LEU A 41 -5.16 -1.45 -17.43
C LEU A 41 -4.49 -2.06 -18.67
N PRO A 42 -3.26 -2.61 -18.56
CA PRO A 42 -2.52 -3.09 -19.72
C PRO A 42 -3.33 -4.14 -20.47
N LYS A 43 -3.77 -3.82 -21.69
CA LYS A 43 -4.27 -4.83 -22.63
C LYS A 43 -3.06 -5.58 -23.17
N SER A 44 -3.06 -6.89 -23.01
CA SER A 44 -1.95 -7.76 -23.43
C SER A 44 -1.95 -7.90 -24.96
N THR A 45 -1.28 -6.96 -25.66
CA THR A 45 -0.75 -7.12 -27.03
C THR A 45 0.20 -5.95 -27.31
N SER A 46 1.25 -6.23 -28.10
CA SER A 46 2.32 -5.30 -28.50
C SER A 46 1.82 -3.89 -28.87
N GLY A 47 2.47 -2.87 -28.31
CA GLY A 47 2.06 -1.45 -28.38
C GLY A 47 1.59 -0.87 -27.04
N GLN A 48 1.99 -1.45 -25.90
CA GLN A 48 1.57 -1.00 -24.58
C GLN A 48 2.18 0.36 -24.22
N GLU A 49 1.32 1.35 -23.99
CA GLU A 49 1.70 2.58 -23.30
C GLU A 49 2.07 2.27 -21.84
N PHE A 50 3.11 2.94 -21.34
CA PHE A 50 3.41 2.92 -19.91
C PHE A 50 2.33 3.69 -19.15
N PHE A 51 1.80 3.08 -18.10
CA PHE A 51 0.86 3.74 -17.20
C PHE A 51 1.44 3.78 -15.79
N LYS A 52 1.38 4.96 -15.18
CA LYS A 52 1.89 5.16 -13.83
C LYS A 52 1.19 4.20 -12.86
N PRO A 53 1.94 3.45 -12.04
CA PRO A 53 1.36 2.49 -11.12
C PRO A 53 0.37 3.14 -10.14
N THR A 54 -0.85 2.62 -10.06
CA THR A 54 -1.92 3.16 -9.18
C THR A 54 -2.03 2.44 -7.84
N MET A 55 -1.24 1.38 -7.63
CA MET A 55 -1.23 0.61 -6.40
C MET A 55 0.20 0.29 -5.97
N MET A 56 0.42 0.31 -4.66
CA MET A 56 1.71 -0.03 -4.05
C MET A 56 2.20 -1.46 -4.38
N ASN A 57 1.32 -2.36 -4.82
CA ASN A 57 1.68 -3.71 -5.26
C ASN A 57 2.57 -3.73 -6.51
N TYR A 58 2.53 -2.68 -7.34
CA TYR A 58 3.36 -2.57 -8.55
C TYR A 58 4.74 -1.99 -8.26
N TYR A 59 4.95 -1.38 -7.09
CA TYR A 59 6.24 -0.89 -6.62
C TYR A 59 6.99 -2.02 -5.94
N LEU A 60 7.54 -2.96 -6.72
CA LEU A 60 8.17 -4.16 -6.17
C LEU A 60 9.40 -3.80 -5.33
N ILE A 61 9.54 -4.42 -4.15
CA ILE A 61 10.80 -4.42 -3.38
C ILE A 61 11.67 -5.61 -3.79
N PRO A 62 12.98 -5.64 -3.49
CA PRO A 62 13.91 -6.65 -4.01
C PRO A 62 13.48 -8.11 -3.73
N VAL A 63 12.94 -8.39 -2.55
CA VAL A 63 12.45 -9.73 -2.19
C VAL A 63 11.25 -10.15 -3.03
N GLU A 64 10.30 -9.25 -3.31
CA GLU A 64 9.13 -9.57 -4.12
C GLU A 64 9.53 -9.89 -5.55
N GLU A 65 10.38 -9.04 -6.16
CA GLU A 65 10.83 -9.24 -7.53
C GLU A 65 11.59 -10.56 -7.70
N ARG A 66 12.51 -10.87 -6.77
CA ARG A 66 13.25 -12.13 -6.75
C ARG A 66 12.32 -13.35 -6.64
N GLU A 67 11.37 -13.32 -5.71
CA GLU A 67 10.42 -14.43 -5.53
C GLU A 67 9.50 -14.60 -6.74
N MET A 68 9.05 -13.50 -7.35
CA MET A 68 8.21 -13.54 -8.54
C MET A 68 8.95 -14.14 -9.74
N LYS A 69 10.20 -13.71 -9.99
CA LYS A 69 11.06 -14.27 -11.04
C LYS A 69 11.30 -15.76 -10.82
N SER A 70 11.76 -16.14 -9.63
CA SER A 70 12.01 -17.55 -9.27
C SER A 70 10.76 -18.44 -9.42
N PHE A 71 9.60 -17.93 -9.01
CA PHE A 71 8.33 -18.63 -9.20
C PHE A 71 8.00 -18.84 -10.68
N LEU A 72 8.13 -17.81 -11.51
CA LEU A 72 7.81 -17.90 -12.93
C LEU A 72 8.76 -18.83 -13.67
N ASP A 73 10.06 -18.81 -13.36
CA ASP A 73 11.04 -19.73 -13.93
C ASP A 73 10.70 -21.19 -13.57
N SER A 74 10.40 -21.43 -12.29
CA SER A 74 9.98 -22.75 -11.81
C SER A 74 8.68 -23.22 -12.45
N PHE A 75 7.71 -22.31 -12.59
CA PHE A 75 6.42 -22.59 -13.22
C PHE A 75 6.60 -22.95 -14.70
N GLN A 76 7.38 -22.18 -15.45
CA GLN A 76 7.66 -22.45 -16.86
C GLN A 76 8.42 -23.78 -17.05
N ASN A 77 9.42 -24.05 -16.22
CA ASN A 77 10.15 -25.32 -16.25
C ASN A 77 9.25 -26.52 -15.94
N SER A 78 8.29 -26.37 -15.02
CA SER A 78 7.31 -27.43 -14.73
C SER A 78 6.40 -27.73 -15.93
N LEU A 79 5.96 -26.68 -16.65
CA LEU A 79 5.15 -26.83 -17.85
C LEU A 79 5.92 -27.51 -18.97
N ARG A 80 7.15 -27.08 -19.24
CA ARG A 80 8.01 -27.66 -20.29
C ARG A 80 8.28 -29.15 -20.06
N ASN A 81 8.47 -29.56 -18.81
CA ASN A 81 8.81 -30.93 -18.46
C ASN A 81 7.59 -31.83 -18.19
N ASN A 82 6.35 -31.36 -18.44
CA ASN A 82 5.10 -32.06 -18.11
C ASN A 82 5.03 -32.57 -16.64
N ARG A 83 5.79 -31.95 -15.72
CA ARG A 83 5.90 -32.41 -14.32
C ARG A 83 4.66 -32.07 -13.50
N ARG A 84 3.83 -31.13 -13.97
CA ARG A 84 2.62 -30.69 -13.28
C ARG A 84 1.64 -30.07 -14.27
N ALA A 85 0.38 -30.52 -14.25
CA ALA A 85 -0.72 -29.77 -14.84
C ALA A 85 -0.95 -28.51 -13.97
N PRO A 86 -0.89 -27.28 -14.55
CA PRO A 86 -1.13 -26.08 -13.78
C PRO A 86 -2.59 -26.04 -13.33
N ASN A 87 -2.83 -25.99 -12.03
CA ASN A 87 -4.18 -25.73 -11.52
C ASN A 87 -4.52 -24.25 -11.68
N ALA A 88 -5.81 -23.92 -11.61
CA ALA A 88 -6.31 -22.55 -11.80
C ALA A 88 -5.57 -21.53 -10.93
N TRP A 89 -5.28 -21.87 -9.67
CA TRP A 89 -4.56 -21.00 -8.74
C TRP A 89 -3.13 -20.69 -9.18
N LEU A 90 -2.36 -21.70 -9.61
CA LEU A 90 -0.99 -21.49 -10.09
C LEU A 90 -0.97 -20.62 -11.35
N SER A 91 -1.90 -20.87 -12.27
CA SER A 91 -2.03 -20.09 -13.50
C SER A 91 -2.41 -18.63 -13.21
N GLU A 92 -3.36 -18.40 -12.30
CA GLU A 92 -3.75 -17.06 -11.87
C GLU A 92 -2.58 -16.33 -11.20
N LYS A 93 -1.86 -17.00 -10.30
CA LYS A 93 -0.67 -16.45 -9.64
C LYS A 93 0.42 -16.09 -10.65
N ALA A 94 0.69 -16.98 -11.62
CA ALA A 94 1.66 -16.73 -12.69
C ALA A 94 1.26 -15.52 -13.56
N ASN A 95 0.00 -15.44 -13.95
CA ASN A 95 -0.51 -14.31 -14.75
C ASN A 95 -0.40 -12.98 -13.97
N LYS A 96 -0.70 -13.00 -12.68
CA LYS A 96 -0.55 -11.84 -11.80
C LYS A 96 0.91 -11.39 -11.68
N TYR A 97 1.84 -12.32 -11.46
CA TYR A 97 3.27 -12.00 -11.36
C TYR A 97 3.84 -11.49 -12.70
N LYS A 98 3.43 -12.08 -13.82
CA LYS A 98 3.76 -11.53 -15.15
C LYS A 98 3.24 -10.10 -15.31
N GLY A 99 2.01 -9.83 -14.87
CA GLY A 99 1.44 -8.48 -14.88
C GLY A 99 2.28 -7.47 -14.11
N TYR A 100 2.77 -7.83 -12.92
CA TYR A 100 3.68 -6.97 -12.15
C TYR A 100 5.02 -6.77 -12.85
N LEU A 101 5.65 -7.87 -13.29
CA LEU A 101 6.97 -7.80 -13.92
C LEU A 101 6.96 -7.11 -15.29
N ASN A 102 5.85 -7.12 -16.00
CA ASN A 102 5.70 -6.34 -17.22
C ASN A 102 5.76 -4.84 -16.92
N VAL A 103 5.11 -4.39 -15.85
CA VAL A 103 5.12 -2.97 -15.44
C VAL A 103 6.53 -2.53 -15.02
N VAL A 104 7.24 -3.35 -14.25
CA VAL A 104 8.61 -3.00 -13.82
C VAL A 104 9.63 -3.06 -14.96
N GLY A 105 9.28 -3.64 -16.11
CA GLY A 105 10.13 -3.72 -17.28
C GLY A 105 10.12 -2.46 -18.16
N PHE A 106 9.23 -1.48 -17.90
CA PHE A 106 9.22 -0.21 -18.62
C PHE A 106 10.34 0.71 -18.14
N HIS A 107 10.99 1.43 -19.06
CA HIS A 107 12.04 2.39 -18.69
C HIS A 107 11.46 3.48 -17.77
N GLU A 108 10.27 3.98 -18.08
CA GLU A 108 9.59 5.04 -17.34
C GLU A 108 9.27 4.64 -15.89
N TYR A 109 9.18 3.34 -15.59
CA TYR A 109 9.01 2.85 -14.22
C TYR A 109 10.24 3.10 -13.35
N GLU A 110 11.44 3.11 -13.93
CA GLU A 110 12.69 3.17 -13.17
C GLU A 110 12.78 4.46 -12.33
N GLU A 111 12.31 5.60 -12.84
CA GLU A 111 12.29 6.86 -12.10
C GLU A 111 11.44 6.78 -10.82
N TYR A 112 10.29 6.10 -10.89
CA TYR A 112 9.40 5.89 -9.75
C TYR A 112 10.00 4.95 -8.71
N LYS A 113 10.65 3.88 -9.19
CA LYS A 113 11.35 2.92 -8.34
C LYS A 113 12.51 3.59 -7.61
N GLU A 114 13.37 4.32 -8.32
CA GLU A 114 14.51 5.02 -7.74
C GLU A 114 14.08 6.10 -6.74
N SER A 115 13.01 6.85 -7.06
CA SER A 115 12.43 7.83 -6.12
C SER A 115 11.95 7.16 -4.83
N LEU A 116 11.24 6.04 -4.93
CA LEU A 116 10.76 5.29 -3.77
C LEU A 116 11.94 4.70 -2.98
N TYR A 117 12.90 4.07 -3.66
CA TYR A 117 14.03 3.41 -3.02
C TYR A 117 14.92 4.42 -2.29
N SER A 118 15.29 5.51 -2.96
CA SER A 118 16.05 6.62 -2.38
C SER A 118 15.36 7.19 -1.13
N TYR A 119 14.03 7.24 -1.11
CA TYR A 119 13.27 7.66 0.06
C TYR A 119 13.32 6.62 1.19
N LEU A 120 13.11 5.34 0.86
CA LEU A 120 13.07 4.26 1.84
C LEU A 120 14.45 4.02 2.48
N GLU A 121 15.54 4.06 1.72
CA GLU A 121 16.91 3.89 2.22
C GLU A 121 17.24 4.88 3.35
N LYS A 122 16.79 6.13 3.22
CA LYS A 122 17.00 7.19 4.20
C LYS A 122 16.01 7.16 5.36
N HIS A 123 15.00 6.29 5.30
CA HIS A 123 13.91 6.27 6.27
C HIS A 123 14.22 5.29 7.41
N ASP A 124 14.43 5.81 8.63
CA ASP A 124 14.81 5.08 9.86
C ASP A 124 14.06 3.76 10.11
N LYS A 125 12.76 3.73 9.77
CA LYS A 125 11.90 2.56 10.01
C LYS A 125 11.71 1.62 8.81
N TYR A 126 11.82 2.13 7.59
CA TYR A 126 11.34 1.43 6.40
C TYR A 126 12.45 0.98 5.47
N HIS A 127 13.69 1.46 5.64
CA HIS A 127 14.86 1.02 4.88
C HIS A 127 15.01 -0.51 4.83
N THR A 128 14.66 -1.20 5.94
CA THR A 128 14.73 -2.67 6.05
C THR A 128 14.01 -3.45 4.94
N VAL A 129 13.06 -2.85 4.21
CA VAL A 129 12.38 -3.55 3.10
C VAL A 129 13.25 -3.69 1.85
N LEU A 130 14.40 -3.01 1.82
CA LEU A 130 15.37 -3.05 0.74
C LEU A 130 16.57 -3.95 1.05
N GLU A 131 16.69 -4.42 2.30
CA GLU A 131 17.80 -5.27 2.72
C GLU A 131 17.77 -6.65 2.03
N GLU A 132 18.96 -7.19 1.80
CA GLU A 132 19.10 -8.57 1.33
C GLU A 132 18.69 -9.57 2.42
N GLY A 133 18.28 -10.78 2.03
CA GLY A 133 17.95 -11.85 2.98
C GLY A 133 16.63 -11.69 3.74
N ILE A 134 15.91 -10.58 3.61
CA ILE A 134 14.58 -10.41 4.22
C ILE A 134 13.56 -11.38 3.60
N THR A 135 12.57 -11.77 4.41
CA THR A 135 11.44 -12.60 3.98
C THR A 135 10.29 -11.74 3.47
N ASN A 136 9.57 -12.22 2.44
CA ASN A 136 8.34 -11.60 1.95
C ASN A 136 7.13 -11.92 2.85
N ASP A 137 7.22 -11.49 4.10
CA ASP A 137 6.21 -11.77 5.10
C ASP A 137 5.24 -10.60 5.30
N HIS A 138 4.29 -10.81 6.19
CA HIS A 138 3.26 -9.83 6.51
C HIS A 138 3.80 -8.59 7.26
N VAL A 139 5.01 -8.65 7.82
CA VAL A 139 5.68 -7.50 8.45
C VAL A 139 6.33 -6.64 7.36
N THR A 140 7.11 -7.27 6.47
CA THR A 140 7.78 -6.65 5.33
C THR A 140 6.79 -5.95 4.42
N ILE A 141 5.72 -6.63 3.99
CA ILE A 141 4.65 -6.01 3.18
C ILE A 141 4.01 -4.83 3.93
N GLY A 142 3.79 -4.97 5.24
CA GLY A 142 3.25 -3.88 6.05
C GLY A 142 4.18 -2.68 6.15
N ARG A 143 5.51 -2.89 6.19
CA ARG A 143 6.51 -1.82 6.16
C ARG A 143 6.54 -1.15 4.80
N LYS A 144 6.62 -1.92 3.70
CA LYS A 144 6.57 -1.43 2.32
C LYS A 144 5.37 -0.51 2.12
N CYS A 145 4.17 -1.00 2.44
CA CYS A 145 2.94 -0.23 2.24
C CYS A 145 2.91 1.08 3.02
N LYS A 146 3.32 1.08 4.30
CA LYS A 146 3.39 2.34 5.07
C LYS A 146 4.52 3.26 4.58
N GLY A 147 5.63 2.68 4.11
CA GLY A 147 6.72 3.40 3.48
C GLY A 147 6.28 4.08 2.20
N GLY A 148 5.44 3.43 1.39
CA GLY A 148 4.81 4.00 0.22
C GLY A 148 3.89 5.19 0.52
N ILE A 149 3.06 5.10 1.58
CA ILE A 149 2.27 6.25 2.04
C ILE A 149 3.19 7.39 2.47
N SER A 150 4.22 7.07 3.24
CA SER A 150 5.21 8.05 3.73
C SER A 150 5.96 8.72 2.58
N TRP A 151 6.35 7.96 1.55
CA TRP A 151 7.02 8.44 0.35
C TRP A 151 6.15 9.46 -0.38
N VAL A 152 4.93 9.10 -0.77
CA VAL A 152 4.02 10.02 -1.46
C VAL A 152 3.73 11.27 -0.63
N THR A 153 3.54 11.10 0.68
CA THR A 153 3.10 12.20 1.55
C THR A 153 4.21 13.10 2.05
N MET A 154 5.43 12.58 2.24
CA MET A 154 6.50 13.29 2.96
C MET A 154 7.79 13.45 2.16
N SER A 155 7.94 12.80 0.99
CA SER A 155 9.07 13.03 0.10
C SER A 155 9.05 14.45 -0.45
N ASP A 156 10.24 15.03 -0.62
CA ASP A 156 10.46 16.32 -1.27
C ASP A 156 10.87 16.17 -2.75
N CYS A 157 10.64 14.99 -3.33
CA CYS A 157 10.89 14.73 -4.74
C CYS A 157 9.74 15.24 -5.61
N GLN A 158 10.09 15.94 -6.70
CA GLN A 158 9.15 16.50 -7.68
C GLN A 158 8.16 15.46 -8.23
N LEU A 159 8.60 14.22 -8.43
CA LEU A 159 7.76 13.11 -8.89
C LEU A 159 6.55 12.85 -7.98
N THR A 160 6.69 13.11 -6.68
CA THR A 160 5.61 12.91 -5.69
C THR A 160 4.78 14.14 -5.42
N GLU A 161 5.13 15.31 -5.95
CA GLU A 161 4.52 16.59 -5.62
C GLU A 161 3.00 16.58 -5.89
N ASP A 162 2.62 16.13 -7.08
CA ASP A 162 1.23 16.07 -7.53
C ASP A 162 0.49 14.78 -7.14
N MET A 163 1.22 13.77 -6.64
CA MET A 163 0.65 12.48 -6.25
C MET A 163 -0.22 12.60 -5.00
N HIS A 164 -1.41 12.03 -5.06
CA HIS A 164 -2.34 11.91 -3.94
C HIS A 164 -2.70 10.46 -3.65
N ILE A 165 -3.20 10.22 -2.45
CA ILE A 165 -3.68 8.91 -2.00
C ILE A 165 -5.19 8.96 -1.87
N HIS A 166 -5.85 8.02 -2.54
CA HIS A 166 -7.28 7.74 -2.41
C HIS A 166 -7.44 6.51 -1.53
N PHE A 167 -7.92 6.71 -0.30
CA PHE A 167 -8.11 5.65 0.69
C PHE A 167 -9.58 5.25 0.74
N ILE A 168 -9.88 4.05 0.25
CA ILE A 168 -11.24 3.49 0.21
C ILE A 168 -11.58 2.87 1.57
N LEU A 169 -12.67 3.33 2.19
CA LEU A 169 -13.11 2.90 3.52
C LEU A 169 -14.21 1.84 3.49
N ASP A 170 -14.82 1.58 2.33
CA ASP A 170 -15.87 0.59 2.15
C ASP A 170 -15.45 -0.79 2.71
N GLU A 171 -16.40 -1.45 3.38
CA GLU A 171 -16.24 -2.78 4.00
C GLU A 171 -15.14 -2.89 5.09
N ILE A 172 -14.48 -1.78 5.47
CA ILE A 172 -13.53 -1.78 6.57
C ILE A 172 -14.27 -1.73 7.91
N ASN A 173 -14.07 -2.76 8.74
CA ASN A 173 -14.56 -2.76 10.11
C ASN A 173 -13.68 -1.87 11.01
N MET A 174 -14.07 -0.60 11.17
CA MET A 174 -13.29 0.38 11.94
C MET A 174 -13.01 -0.04 13.39
N ALA A 175 -13.95 -0.74 14.05
CA ALA A 175 -13.76 -1.21 15.42
C ALA A 175 -12.62 -2.22 15.52
N LYS A 176 -12.53 -3.18 14.58
CA LYS A 176 -11.40 -4.11 14.53
C LYS A 176 -10.10 -3.41 14.16
N VAL A 177 -10.14 -2.35 13.35
CA VAL A 177 -8.94 -1.59 12.95
C VAL A 177 -8.34 -0.96 14.19
N VAL A 178 -9.16 -0.26 14.95
CA VAL A 178 -8.79 0.42 16.17
C VAL A 178 -8.34 -0.58 17.24
N ASN A 179 -9.06 -1.68 17.42
CA ASN A 179 -8.73 -2.71 18.41
C ASN A 179 -7.57 -3.62 18.03
N LYS A 180 -6.99 -3.44 16.83
CA LYS A 180 -5.91 -4.28 16.28
C LYS A 180 -6.28 -5.77 16.29
N SER A 181 -7.57 -6.11 16.15
CA SER A 181 -8.16 -7.46 16.22
C SER A 181 -8.56 -8.01 14.84
N GLU A 182 -7.93 -7.51 13.79
CA GLU A 182 -8.14 -7.93 12.40
C GLU A 182 -7.45 -9.27 12.10
N GLY A 183 -8.07 -10.09 11.24
CA GLY A 183 -7.47 -11.29 10.65
C GLY A 183 -7.90 -12.62 11.27
N LEU A 184 -7.57 -13.74 10.60
CA LEU A 184 -7.76 -15.09 11.17
C LEU A 184 -6.88 -15.23 12.42
N ASN A 185 -7.49 -15.59 13.56
CA ASN A 185 -6.82 -15.90 14.82
C ASN A 185 -5.85 -14.82 15.33
N ASN A 186 -6.06 -13.54 15.02
CA ASN A 186 -5.16 -12.42 15.38
C ASN A 186 -3.70 -12.50 14.83
N THR A 187 -3.36 -13.49 13.99
CA THR A 187 -1.98 -13.71 13.52
C THR A 187 -1.63 -12.92 12.25
N ARG A 188 -2.60 -12.64 11.37
CA ARG A 188 -2.41 -11.87 10.13
C ARG A 188 -3.30 -10.62 10.10
N LYS A 189 -2.90 -9.60 10.86
CA LYS A 189 -3.61 -8.31 10.94
C LYS A 189 -3.68 -7.64 9.58
N SER A 190 -4.85 -7.27 9.07
CA SER A 190 -5.01 -6.56 7.79
C SER A 190 -3.93 -5.48 7.52
N ILE A 191 -3.29 -5.54 6.35
CA ILE A 191 -2.35 -4.51 5.87
C ILE A 191 -3.06 -3.16 5.79
N THR A 192 -4.27 -3.13 5.22
CA THR A 192 -5.14 -1.94 5.19
C THR A 192 -5.37 -1.33 6.56
N ALA A 193 -5.58 -2.16 7.59
CA ALA A 193 -5.71 -1.66 8.96
C ALA A 193 -4.39 -1.06 9.49
N LYS A 194 -3.22 -1.63 9.13
CA LYS A 194 -1.91 -1.07 9.49
C LYS A 194 -1.67 0.29 8.81
N GLU A 195 -2.06 0.41 7.55
CA GLU A 195 -2.00 1.63 6.75
C GLU A 195 -2.90 2.72 7.36
N LEU A 196 -4.18 2.42 7.61
CA LEU A 196 -5.13 3.40 8.17
C LEU A 196 -4.69 3.89 9.56
N ARG A 197 -4.20 2.98 10.42
CA ARG A 197 -3.59 3.34 11.71
C ARG A 197 -2.30 4.15 11.57
N TRP A 198 -1.55 4.01 10.48
CA TRP A 198 -0.39 4.87 10.20
C TRP A 198 -0.87 6.26 9.82
N VAL A 199 -1.88 6.38 8.95
CA VAL A 199 -2.44 7.68 8.57
C VAL A 199 -2.97 8.43 9.79
N TYR A 200 -3.78 7.76 10.63
CA TYR A 200 -4.29 8.37 11.87
C TYR A 200 -3.17 8.89 12.80
N ARG A 201 -2.08 8.12 12.96
CA ARG A 201 -0.96 8.53 13.82
C ARG A 201 -0.19 9.73 13.27
N ASN A 202 -0.25 9.95 11.96
CA ASN A 202 0.40 11.09 11.29
C ASN A 202 -0.60 12.18 10.89
N ARG A 203 -1.84 12.12 11.36
CA ARG A 203 -2.93 12.99 10.88
C ARG A 203 -2.69 14.49 11.09
N ASN A 204 -1.85 14.85 12.05
CA ASN A 204 -1.50 16.25 12.35
C ASN A 204 -0.34 16.77 11.49
N ASN A 205 0.32 15.92 10.70
CA ASN A 205 1.34 16.35 9.76
C ASN A 205 0.64 16.98 8.54
N LYS A 206 0.95 18.26 8.27
CA LYS A 206 0.33 19.03 7.18
C LYS A 206 0.54 18.39 5.81
N LYS A 207 1.71 17.81 5.52
CA LYS A 207 1.99 17.14 4.23
C LYS A 207 1.14 15.88 4.05
N VAL A 208 0.90 15.13 5.12
CA VAL A 208 0.03 13.94 5.12
C VAL A 208 -1.44 14.35 4.93
N ALA A 209 -1.91 15.29 5.75
CA ALA A 209 -3.25 15.86 5.64
C ALA A 209 -3.45 16.67 4.36
N SER A 210 -2.39 16.91 3.58
CA SER A 210 -2.46 17.56 2.28
C SER A 210 -2.33 16.62 1.10
N LYS A 211 -2.28 15.30 1.30
CA LYS A 211 -2.22 14.35 0.17
C LYS A 211 -3.15 13.13 0.27
N ILE A 212 -3.86 12.91 1.39
CA ILE A 212 -4.70 11.71 1.58
C ILE A 212 -6.20 12.01 1.63
N GLN A 213 -6.96 11.60 0.62
CA GLN A 213 -8.41 11.69 0.60
C GLN A 213 -9.09 10.35 0.93
N PHE A 214 -10.18 10.42 1.68
CA PHE A 214 -10.99 9.25 2.02
C PHE A 214 -12.24 9.15 1.15
N TRP A 215 -12.63 7.91 0.87
CA TRP A 215 -13.82 7.57 0.09
C TRP A 215 -14.65 6.53 0.82
N MET A 216 -15.97 6.71 0.82
CA MET A 216 -16.93 5.76 1.35
C MET A 216 -18.23 5.86 0.54
N ASP A 217 -18.85 4.73 0.22
CA ASP A 217 -20.07 4.70 -0.60
C ASP A 217 -19.92 5.48 -1.91
N LYS A 218 -18.75 5.34 -2.54
CA LYS A 218 -18.35 5.98 -3.81
C LYS A 218 -18.27 7.51 -3.77
N LYS A 219 -18.25 8.12 -2.58
CA LYS A 219 -18.16 9.57 -2.40
C LYS A 219 -16.95 9.96 -1.56
N PRO A 220 -16.34 11.13 -1.81
CA PRO A 220 -15.36 11.68 -0.89
C PRO A 220 -15.98 11.96 0.48
N VAL A 221 -15.25 11.64 1.54
CA VAL A 221 -15.70 11.83 2.93
C VAL A 221 -14.60 12.44 3.79
N PHE A 222 -15.01 13.00 4.93
CA PHE A 222 -14.07 13.36 6.00
C PHE A 222 -13.33 12.12 6.52
N PRO A 223 -12.15 12.30 7.11
CA PRO A 223 -11.44 11.22 7.76
C PRO A 223 -12.29 10.46 8.80
N PRO A 224 -12.08 9.15 8.96
CA PRO A 224 -12.94 8.31 9.80
C PRO A 224 -12.87 8.65 11.30
N TRP A 225 -11.85 9.40 11.72
CA TRP A 225 -11.74 9.91 13.10
C TRP A 225 -12.51 11.20 13.35
N ILE A 226 -13.00 11.86 12.30
CA ILE A 226 -13.95 12.99 12.46
C ILE A 226 -15.36 12.42 12.68
N SER A 227 -15.75 11.41 11.91
CA SER A 227 -17.08 10.79 12.05
C SER A 227 -17.20 9.84 13.24
N ASN A 228 -16.08 9.34 13.78
CA ASN A 228 -16.08 8.43 14.92
C ASN A 228 -14.96 8.76 15.93
N GLU A 229 -15.01 9.98 16.47
CA GLU A 229 -13.97 10.52 17.36
C GLU A 229 -13.75 9.65 18.60
N ALA A 230 -14.83 9.16 19.24
CA ALA A 230 -14.75 8.35 20.45
C ALA A 230 -13.90 7.07 20.23
N LEU A 231 -14.21 6.31 19.17
CA LEU A 231 -13.50 5.08 18.84
C LEU A 231 -12.00 5.35 18.59
N TRP A 232 -11.68 6.39 17.82
CA TRP A 232 -10.29 6.73 17.52
C TRP A 232 -9.56 7.37 18.72
N GLY A 233 -10.28 8.03 19.63
CA GLY A 233 -9.77 8.51 20.91
C GLY A 233 -9.27 7.38 21.80
N GLU A 234 -10.04 6.28 21.90
CA GLU A 234 -9.61 5.07 22.63
C GLU A 234 -8.35 4.44 22.02
N TYR A 235 -8.24 4.44 20.69
CA TYR A 235 -7.02 4.01 20.02
C TYR A 235 -5.83 4.90 20.43
N HIS A 236 -6.01 6.22 20.42
CA HIS A 236 -4.96 7.16 20.77
C HIS A 236 -4.47 6.96 22.20
N GLN A 237 -5.40 6.88 23.16
CA GLN A 237 -5.08 6.70 24.57
C GLN A 237 -4.30 5.41 24.82
N ARG A 238 -4.73 4.29 24.23
CA ARG A 238 -3.99 3.01 24.34
C ARG A 238 -2.59 3.09 23.74
N ASN A 239 -2.38 3.83 22.65
CA ASN A 239 -1.03 3.94 22.09
C ASN A 239 -0.12 4.85 22.91
N ILE A 240 -0.65 5.89 23.57
CA ILE A 240 0.11 6.71 24.52
C ILE A 240 0.55 5.85 25.70
N LEU A 241 -0.40 5.19 26.36
CA LEU A 241 -0.12 4.31 27.50
C LEU A 241 0.91 3.21 27.17
N ASN A 242 0.80 2.58 26.00
CA ASN A 242 1.78 1.57 25.57
C ASN A 242 3.16 2.14 25.19
N ARG A 243 3.25 3.42 24.81
CA ARG A 243 4.54 4.08 24.52
C ARG A 243 5.26 4.45 25.81
N ASP A 244 4.55 5.04 26.76
CA ASP A 244 5.12 5.43 28.06
C ASP A 244 5.69 4.21 28.78
N ILE A 245 4.96 3.09 28.75
CA ILE A 245 5.43 1.80 29.29
C ILE A 245 6.68 1.30 28.54
N SER A 246 6.72 1.39 27.20
CA SER A 246 7.89 0.94 26.41
C SER A 246 9.13 1.80 26.66
N GLU A 247 8.99 3.12 26.83
CA GLU A 247 10.10 4.02 27.14
C GLU A 247 10.61 3.84 28.58
N GLU A 248 9.70 3.61 29.54
CA GLU A 248 10.07 3.26 30.92
C GLU A 248 10.77 1.90 31.00
N PHE A 249 10.28 0.88 30.30
CA PHE A 249 10.94 -0.42 30.25
C PHE A 249 12.29 -0.38 29.52
N SER A 250 12.42 0.38 28.43
CA SER A 250 13.72 0.58 27.77
C SER A 250 14.74 1.29 28.67
N LYS A 251 14.30 2.22 29.54
CA LYS A 251 15.17 2.86 30.54
C LYS A 251 15.52 1.94 31.71
N LEU A 252 14.61 1.07 32.12
CA LEU A 252 14.82 0.09 33.20
C LEU A 252 15.80 -1.04 32.79
N PHE A 253 15.87 -1.38 31.51
CA PHE A 253 16.75 -2.41 30.97
C PHE A 253 17.92 -1.85 30.15
N ASN A 254 18.43 -0.66 30.50
CA ASN A 254 19.73 -0.16 30.03
C ASN A 254 20.85 -1.14 30.43
N ILE A 255 21.00 -2.25 29.69
CA ILE A 255 22.20 -3.07 29.66
C ILE A 255 23.14 -2.33 28.69
N SER A 256 24.15 -1.72 29.30
CA SER A 256 25.35 -1.19 28.67
C SER A 256 26.01 -2.17 27.71
#